data_AF-A0A517YJX9-F1
#
_entry.id   AF-A0A517YJX9-F1
#
_cell.length_a   1.000
_cell.length_b   1.000
_cell.length_c   1.000
_cell.angle_alpha   90.00
_cell.angle_beta   90.00
_cell.angle_gamma   90.00
#
_symmetry.space_group_name_H-M   'P 1'
#
loop_
_entity.id
_entity.type
_entity.pdbx_description
1 polymer ?
#
loop_
_entity_poly.entity_id
_entity_poly.type
_entity_poly.pdbx_seq_one_letter_code
_entity_poly.pdbx_strand_id
1 'polypeptide(L)'
;MQVPMSRGLCAFLFLPFAAFASADEAETKAGIVRMMEVGWSVTPTARSAADAKFVELQAIAPGDPRLLTAASLVLLQQRRYEEAGKKLEELLVQDPDNILALRAKCWLAATFKNFGVAMVDAEKLRAALPAASTQEEAASEADARENLAFLGRLCGYLSGPAAENVDQLARKELEKTIITGLNADRLLIFEQARDGVTQKFFELTDTKTDVEAKNIEDRKVEAGKTLQDVEATRQEIADRVKDLEALAAKLQKELNDELADIARLDRPLVAELQRLEVRAASISNDLGNTEVQIDRLQFQLNREKDPVVRSLLRRDIDQLVFVANRISNDLSALNRQAQNVQGQRAQLAQRQAQAQNNFGGQINRANNELVALGKREKRADYEEKKAKRPVTGSSTRTVALSSLVTALSTYDKFPLEAARQRLLNELR
;
A
#
# COMPACT_ATOMS: atom_id res chain seq x y z
N MET A 1 -14.69 -47.71 94.69
CA MET A 1 -16.04 -47.54 94.11
C MET A 1 -15.91 -47.67 92.59
N GLN A 2 -16.34 -48.83 92.07
CA GLN A 2 -16.47 -49.15 90.66
C GLN A 2 -17.89 -48.79 90.20
N VAL A 3 -18.04 -48.13 89.04
CA VAL A 3 -19.28 -48.09 88.22
C VAL A 3 -18.85 -47.98 86.73
N PRO A 4 -19.57 -48.60 85.78
CA PRO A 4 -18.96 -49.28 84.64
C PRO A 4 -19.25 -48.68 83.23
N MET A 5 -18.62 -49.35 82.26
CA MET A 5 -18.73 -49.30 80.80
C MET A 5 -20.11 -48.94 80.19
N SER A 6 -20.05 -48.16 79.10
CA SER A 6 -21.03 -48.23 78.01
C SER A 6 -20.28 -48.41 76.68
N ARG A 7 -20.38 -49.60 76.10
CA ARG A 7 -19.88 -49.95 74.76
C ARG A 7 -20.98 -49.62 73.76
N GLY A 8 -20.83 -48.52 73.03
CA GLY A 8 -21.64 -48.20 71.85
C GLY A 8 -21.11 -48.93 70.62
N LEU A 9 -21.77 -50.02 70.26
CA LEU A 9 -21.47 -50.82 69.07
C LEU A 9 -22.07 -50.11 67.84
N CYS A 10 -21.30 -49.23 67.19
CA CYS A 10 -21.68 -48.65 65.89
C CYS A 10 -21.37 -49.66 64.78
N ALA A 11 -22.40 -50.36 64.32
CA ALA A 11 -22.36 -51.14 63.09
C ALA A 11 -22.27 -50.19 61.88
N PHE A 12 -21.05 -49.99 61.36
CA PHE A 12 -20.85 -49.36 60.06
C PHE A 12 -21.26 -50.36 58.96
N LEU A 13 -22.42 -50.11 58.36
CA LEU A 13 -22.84 -50.69 57.09
C LEU A 13 -21.82 -50.30 56.01
N PHE A 14 -20.89 -51.20 55.72
CA PHE A 14 -20.05 -51.15 54.52
C PHE A 14 -20.94 -51.42 53.31
N LEU A 15 -21.44 -50.36 52.67
CA LEU A 15 -22.06 -50.46 51.35
C LEU A 15 -20.96 -50.74 50.30
N PRO A 16 -21.15 -51.72 49.40
CA PRO A 16 -20.19 -52.00 48.34
C PRO A 16 -20.24 -50.88 47.28
N PHE A 17 -19.32 -49.93 47.36
CA PHE A 17 -19.18 -48.81 46.41
C PHE A 17 -18.39 -49.18 45.14
N ALA A 18 -18.29 -50.46 44.80
CA ALA A 18 -17.25 -50.96 43.89
C ALA A 18 -17.69 -51.25 42.44
N ALA A 19 -18.91 -50.90 42.01
CA ALA A 19 -19.41 -51.29 40.67
C ALA A 19 -19.75 -50.14 39.71
N PHE A 20 -19.75 -48.87 40.15
CA PHE A 20 -20.07 -47.73 39.28
C PHE A 20 -18.85 -47.13 38.56
N ALA A 21 -17.62 -47.41 39.01
CA ALA A 21 -16.42 -46.78 38.44
C ALA A 21 -16.04 -47.27 37.03
N SER A 22 -16.43 -48.49 36.62
CA SER A 22 -15.94 -49.07 35.36
C SER A 22 -16.71 -48.67 34.11
N ALA A 23 -18.00 -48.34 34.22
CA ALA A 23 -18.81 -47.91 33.08
C ALA A 23 -18.45 -46.49 32.64
N ASP A 24 -18.27 -45.59 33.61
CA ASP A 24 -17.92 -44.19 33.39
C ASP A 24 -16.51 -44.05 32.79
N GLU A 25 -15.57 -44.94 33.13
CA GLU A 25 -14.21 -44.91 32.55
C GLU A 25 -14.19 -45.22 31.05
N ALA A 26 -14.92 -46.26 30.61
CA ALA A 26 -14.97 -46.62 29.19
C ALA A 26 -15.65 -45.53 28.35
N GLU A 27 -16.73 -44.93 28.87
CA GLU A 27 -17.41 -43.80 28.23
C GLU A 27 -16.49 -42.57 28.15
N THR A 28 -15.77 -42.27 29.23
CA THR A 28 -14.80 -41.15 29.26
C THR A 28 -13.69 -41.37 28.23
N LYS A 29 -13.09 -42.57 28.14
CA LYS A 29 -12.05 -42.87 27.15
C LYS A 29 -12.55 -42.69 25.72
N ALA A 30 -13.71 -43.26 25.39
CA ALA A 30 -14.32 -43.10 24.07
C ALA A 30 -14.67 -41.64 23.76
N GLY A 31 -15.13 -40.89 24.76
CA GLY A 31 -15.39 -39.47 24.68
C GLY A 31 -14.14 -38.65 24.38
N ILE A 32 -13.03 -38.91 25.07
CA ILE A 32 -11.74 -38.25 24.84
C ILE A 32 -11.26 -38.50 23.41
N VAL A 33 -11.33 -39.75 22.92
CA VAL A 33 -10.95 -40.09 21.53
C VAL A 33 -11.77 -39.26 20.53
N ARG A 34 -13.09 -39.20 20.69
CA ARG A 34 -13.98 -38.40 19.82
C ARG A 34 -13.67 -36.91 19.89
N MET A 35 -13.40 -36.37 21.08
CA MET A 35 -13.02 -34.96 21.26
C MET A 35 -11.75 -34.65 20.47
N MET A 36 -10.73 -35.51 20.55
CA MET A 36 -9.49 -35.34 19.81
C MET A 36 -9.70 -35.44 18.30
N GLU A 37 -10.48 -36.41 17.82
CA GLU A 37 -10.77 -36.57 16.39
C GLU A 37 -11.48 -35.35 15.79
N VAL A 38 -12.52 -34.86 16.47
CA VAL A 38 -13.29 -33.70 16.01
C VAL A 38 -12.47 -32.41 16.15
N GLY A 39 -11.70 -32.27 17.24
CA GLY A 39 -10.94 -31.07 17.56
C GLY A 39 -9.61 -30.93 16.82
N TRP A 40 -9.11 -31.96 16.14
CA TRP A 40 -7.79 -31.94 15.52
C TRP A 40 -7.66 -30.97 14.33
N SER A 41 -8.79 -30.60 13.73
CA SER A 41 -8.82 -29.58 12.69
C SER A 41 -8.76 -28.17 13.28
N VAL A 42 -8.15 -27.25 12.55
CA VAL A 42 -8.02 -25.85 12.98
C VAL A 42 -9.25 -25.00 12.64
N THR A 43 -10.31 -25.59 12.09
CA THR A 43 -11.54 -24.87 11.68
C THR A 43 -12.35 -24.37 12.88
N PRO A 44 -13.08 -23.25 12.77
CA PRO A 44 -13.92 -22.73 13.86
C PRO A 44 -14.98 -23.73 14.35
N THR A 45 -15.51 -24.56 13.45
CA THR A 45 -16.47 -25.62 13.79
C THR A 45 -15.85 -26.72 14.62
N ALA A 46 -14.64 -27.17 14.28
CA ALA A 46 -13.88 -28.16 15.05
C ALA A 46 -13.53 -27.64 16.45
N ARG A 47 -13.16 -26.34 16.56
CA ARG A 47 -12.90 -25.68 17.85
C ARG A 47 -14.13 -25.71 18.76
N SER A 48 -15.26 -25.23 18.24
CA SER A 48 -16.51 -25.15 19.01
C SER A 48 -16.99 -26.53 19.45
N ALA A 49 -16.86 -27.53 18.58
CA ALA A 49 -17.24 -28.90 18.88
C ALA A 49 -16.31 -29.56 19.92
N ALA A 50 -14.99 -29.31 19.84
CA ALA A 50 -14.04 -29.78 20.84
C ALA A 50 -14.30 -29.14 22.21
N ASP A 51 -14.56 -27.84 22.26
CA ASP A 51 -14.85 -27.11 23.50
C ASP A 51 -16.14 -27.64 24.16
N ALA A 52 -17.20 -27.86 23.36
CA ALA A 52 -18.43 -28.47 23.86
C ALA A 52 -18.20 -29.87 24.44
N LYS A 53 -17.43 -30.71 23.73
CA LYS A 53 -17.10 -32.06 24.19
C LYS A 53 -16.22 -32.06 25.44
N PHE A 54 -15.29 -31.11 25.56
CA PHE A 54 -14.49 -30.95 26.76
C PHE A 54 -15.37 -30.64 27.99
N VAL A 55 -16.32 -29.71 27.85
CA VAL A 55 -17.25 -29.36 28.95
C VAL A 55 -18.12 -30.55 29.37
N GLU A 56 -18.65 -31.30 28.41
CA GLU A 56 -19.40 -32.53 28.68
C GLU A 56 -18.56 -33.56 29.44
N LEU A 57 -17.34 -33.83 28.97
CA LEU A 57 -16.44 -34.82 29.59
C LEU A 57 -15.93 -34.36 30.95
N GLN A 58 -15.71 -33.06 31.13
CA GLN A 58 -15.29 -32.50 32.42
C GLN A 58 -16.37 -32.65 33.49
N ALA A 59 -17.65 -32.65 33.12
CA ALA A 59 -18.75 -32.91 34.04
C ALA A 59 -18.83 -34.39 34.47
N ILE A 60 -18.42 -35.32 33.60
CA ILE A 60 -18.40 -36.76 33.88
C ILE A 60 -17.16 -37.15 34.70
N ALA A 61 -15.99 -36.68 34.29
CA ALA A 61 -14.70 -37.02 34.89
C ALA A 61 -13.92 -35.75 35.26
N PRO A 62 -14.32 -35.04 36.33
CA PRO A 62 -13.66 -33.81 36.74
C PRO A 62 -12.23 -34.12 37.19
N GLY A 63 -11.26 -33.59 36.45
CA GLY A 63 -9.84 -33.73 36.76
C GLY A 63 -9.20 -35.04 36.30
N ASP A 64 -9.73 -35.72 35.27
CA ASP A 64 -8.98 -36.80 34.62
C ASP A 64 -7.73 -36.22 33.90
N PRO A 65 -6.50 -36.64 34.25
CA PRO A 65 -5.27 -36.18 33.60
C PRO A 65 -5.24 -36.45 32.09
N ARG A 66 -5.88 -37.54 31.62
CA ARG A 66 -5.95 -37.91 30.20
C ARG A 66 -6.81 -36.92 29.41
N LEU A 67 -7.91 -36.45 30.02
CA LEU A 67 -8.77 -35.43 29.44
C LEU A 67 -8.05 -34.09 29.32
N LEU A 68 -7.34 -33.66 30.37
CA LEU A 68 -6.53 -32.43 30.34
C LEU A 68 -5.39 -32.52 29.32
N THR A 69 -4.73 -33.69 29.22
CA THR A 69 -3.71 -33.95 28.19
C THR A 69 -4.30 -33.81 26.80
N ALA A 70 -5.42 -34.48 26.50
CA ALA A 70 -6.10 -34.40 25.20
C ALA A 70 -6.51 -32.96 24.86
N ALA A 71 -7.09 -32.25 25.82
CA ALA A 71 -7.50 -30.86 25.64
C ALA A 71 -6.30 -29.96 25.32
N SER A 72 -5.20 -30.08 26.06
CA SER A 72 -4.00 -29.28 25.80
C SER A 72 -3.40 -29.53 24.42
N LEU A 73 -3.35 -30.80 23.96
CA LEU A 73 -2.88 -31.15 22.62
C LEU A 73 -3.77 -30.58 21.51
N VAL A 74 -5.10 -30.66 21.68
CA VAL A 74 -6.06 -30.06 20.74
C VAL A 74 -5.88 -28.53 20.69
N LEU A 75 -5.72 -27.88 21.84
CA LEU A 75 -5.50 -26.43 21.91
C LEU A 75 -4.17 -26.02 21.26
N LEU A 76 -3.09 -26.79 21.46
CA LEU A 76 -1.81 -26.57 20.77
C LEU A 76 -1.95 -26.71 19.26
N GLN A 77 -2.64 -27.75 18.77
CA GLN A 77 -2.91 -27.97 17.35
C GLN A 77 -3.73 -26.83 16.74
N GLN A 78 -4.70 -26.30 17.49
CA GLN A 78 -5.51 -25.14 17.11
C GLN A 78 -4.80 -23.79 17.27
N ARG A 79 -3.55 -23.79 17.73
CA ARG A 79 -2.73 -22.60 18.05
C ARG A 79 -3.34 -21.70 19.13
N ARG A 80 -4.17 -22.25 20.02
CA ARG A 80 -4.74 -21.59 21.20
C ARG A 80 -3.78 -21.73 22.39
N TYR A 81 -2.58 -21.16 22.22
CA TYR A 81 -1.44 -21.39 23.11
C TYR A 81 -1.65 -20.95 24.56
N GLU A 82 -2.35 -19.83 24.79
CA GLU A 82 -2.63 -19.34 26.15
C GLU A 82 -3.56 -20.30 26.91
N GLU A 83 -4.60 -20.79 26.25
CA GLU A 83 -5.54 -21.76 26.82
C GLU A 83 -4.89 -23.12 27.03
N ALA A 84 -4.05 -23.55 26.08
CA ALA A 84 -3.23 -24.76 26.24
C ALA A 84 -2.33 -24.64 27.47
N GLY A 85 -1.68 -23.48 27.67
CA GLY A 85 -0.86 -23.21 28.86
C GLY A 85 -1.62 -23.41 30.17
N LYS A 86 -2.84 -22.88 30.27
CA LYS A 86 -3.71 -23.07 31.45
C LYS A 86 -4.04 -24.54 31.69
N LYS A 87 -4.37 -25.29 30.64
CA LYS A 87 -4.67 -26.74 30.75
C LYS A 87 -3.46 -27.57 31.14
N LEU A 88 -2.27 -27.18 30.67
CA LEU A 88 -1.01 -27.80 31.08
C LEU A 88 -0.70 -27.51 32.55
N GLU A 89 -0.97 -26.31 33.04
CA GLU A 89 -0.82 -25.98 34.47
C GLU A 89 -1.80 -26.77 35.34
N GLU A 90 -3.08 -26.86 34.95
CA GLU A 90 -4.08 -27.71 35.63
C GLU A 90 -3.61 -29.17 35.70
N LEU A 91 -3.06 -29.69 34.60
CA LEU A 91 -2.52 -31.05 34.52
C LEU A 91 -1.32 -31.26 35.45
N LEU A 92 -0.38 -30.31 35.46
CA LEU A 92 0.83 -30.40 36.31
C LEU A 92 0.55 -30.22 37.80
N VAL A 93 -0.60 -29.68 38.19
CA VAL A 93 -1.06 -29.68 39.59
C VAL A 93 -1.48 -31.09 40.02
N GLN A 94 -2.06 -31.87 39.10
CA GLN A 94 -2.52 -33.24 39.37
C GLN A 94 -1.39 -34.26 39.25
N ASP A 95 -0.54 -34.07 38.24
CA ASP A 95 0.59 -34.95 37.90
C ASP A 95 1.85 -34.09 37.66
N PRO A 96 2.58 -33.73 38.74
CA PRO A 96 3.75 -32.86 38.64
C PRO A 96 4.88 -33.40 37.77
N ASP A 97 4.96 -34.72 37.60
CA ASP A 97 6.02 -35.41 36.88
C ASP A 97 5.60 -35.76 35.44
N ASN A 98 4.47 -35.24 34.96
CA ASN A 98 3.99 -35.47 33.61
C ASN A 98 4.97 -34.89 32.55
N ILE A 99 5.81 -35.76 31.98
CA ILE A 99 6.89 -35.41 31.06
C ILE A 99 6.36 -34.65 29.83
N LEU A 100 5.23 -35.09 29.27
CA LEU A 100 4.62 -34.44 28.10
C LEU A 100 4.18 -33.02 28.43
N ALA A 101 3.54 -32.83 29.57
CA ALA A 101 3.06 -31.53 30.01
C ALA A 101 4.20 -30.56 30.33
N LEU A 102 5.24 -31.04 31.03
CA LEU A 102 6.46 -30.27 31.29
C LEU A 102 7.14 -29.83 29.99
N ARG A 103 7.29 -30.74 29.02
CA ARG A 103 7.84 -30.41 27.69
C ARG A 103 7.00 -29.38 26.95
N ALA A 104 5.68 -29.56 26.91
CA ALA A 104 4.78 -28.64 26.22
C ALA A 104 4.81 -27.24 26.84
N LYS A 105 4.80 -27.17 28.18
CA LYS A 105 4.88 -25.92 28.92
C LYS A 105 6.22 -25.21 28.68
N CYS A 106 7.33 -25.95 28.73
CA CYS A 106 8.65 -25.45 28.41
C CYS A 106 8.72 -24.89 26.97
N TRP A 107 8.18 -25.62 25.99
CA TRP A 107 8.13 -25.19 24.58
C TRP A 107 7.28 -23.93 24.39
N LEU A 108 6.12 -23.85 25.04
CA LEU A 108 5.26 -22.67 25.02
C LEU A 108 5.93 -21.45 25.65
N ALA A 109 6.55 -21.61 26.82
CA ALA A 109 7.25 -20.53 27.50
C ALA A 109 8.37 -19.96 26.63
N ALA A 110 9.16 -20.83 25.99
CA ALA A 110 10.20 -20.41 25.06
C ALA A 110 9.63 -19.75 23.79
N THR A 111 8.52 -20.26 23.25
CA THR A 111 7.81 -19.65 22.09
C THR A 111 7.29 -18.25 22.40
N PHE A 112 6.81 -18.02 23.63
CA PHE A 112 6.38 -16.70 24.12
C PHE A 112 7.52 -15.83 24.64
N LYS A 113 8.78 -16.26 24.48
CA LYS A 113 9.97 -15.54 24.95
C LYS A 113 10.03 -15.34 26.47
N ASN A 114 9.31 -16.16 27.23
CA ASN A 114 9.39 -16.23 28.69
C ASN A 114 10.53 -17.17 29.10
N PHE A 115 11.77 -16.82 28.74
CA PHE A 115 12.92 -17.72 28.84
C PHE A 115 13.26 -18.16 30.26
N GLY A 116 13.04 -17.30 31.26
CA GLY A 116 13.21 -17.68 32.67
C GLY A 116 12.29 -18.83 33.07
N VAL A 117 11.01 -18.75 32.70
CA VAL A 117 10.03 -19.82 32.95
C VAL A 117 10.39 -21.08 32.18
N ALA A 118 10.80 -20.94 30.91
CA ALA A 118 11.24 -22.07 30.10
C ALA A 118 12.43 -22.82 30.73
N MET A 119 13.41 -22.10 31.29
CA MET A 119 14.56 -22.72 31.96
C MET A 119 14.16 -23.47 33.23
N VAL A 120 13.27 -22.90 34.04
CA VAL A 120 12.75 -23.56 35.25
C VAL A 120 11.95 -24.83 34.88
N ASP A 121 11.09 -24.76 33.88
CA ASP A 121 10.32 -25.93 33.43
C ASP A 121 11.22 -26.98 32.74
N ALA A 122 12.30 -26.56 32.08
CA ALA A 122 13.32 -27.46 31.52
C ALA A 122 14.08 -28.23 32.61
N GLU A 123 14.40 -27.58 33.74
CA GLU A 123 15.03 -28.24 34.88
C GLU A 123 14.11 -29.30 35.50
N LYS A 124 12.81 -28.96 35.67
CA LYS A 124 11.78 -29.91 36.11
C LYS A 124 11.63 -31.08 35.14
N LEU A 125 11.56 -30.80 33.83
CA LEU A 125 11.51 -31.84 32.81
C LEU A 125 12.70 -32.79 32.93
N ARG A 126 13.92 -32.25 33.11
CA ARG A 126 15.12 -33.06 33.32
C ARG A 126 15.02 -33.91 34.58
N ALA A 127 14.48 -33.38 35.67
CA ALA A 127 14.34 -34.11 36.94
C ALA A 127 13.34 -35.28 36.85
N ALA A 128 12.29 -35.15 36.02
CA ALA A 128 11.28 -36.18 35.79
C ALA A 128 11.75 -37.31 34.86
N LEU A 129 12.88 -37.16 34.14
CA LEU A 129 13.38 -38.21 33.25
C LEU A 129 13.96 -39.39 34.03
N PRO A 130 13.73 -40.65 33.60
CA PRO A 130 14.23 -41.83 34.29
C PRO A 130 15.77 -41.87 34.28
N ALA A 131 16.37 -42.25 35.41
CA ALA A 131 17.82 -42.44 35.50
C ALA A 131 18.30 -43.53 34.53
N ALA A 132 19.52 -43.40 34.00
CA ALA A 132 20.05 -44.26 32.94
C ALA A 132 20.30 -45.74 33.34
N SER A 133 20.04 -46.12 34.60
CA SER A 133 20.45 -47.41 35.17
C SER A 133 19.34 -48.48 35.24
N THR A 134 18.09 -48.14 34.96
CA THR A 134 16.98 -49.10 34.99
C THR A 134 16.82 -49.73 33.60
N GLN A 135 16.97 -51.05 33.49
CA GLN A 135 16.69 -51.85 32.28
C GLN A 135 15.18 -51.88 31.91
N GLU A 136 14.39 -50.92 32.39
CA GLU A 136 12.97 -50.83 32.08
C GLU A 136 12.76 -50.50 30.60
N GLU A 137 11.72 -51.14 30.05
CA GLU A 137 11.13 -51.10 28.71
C GLU A 137 11.78 -50.14 27.70
N ALA A 138 12.24 -50.70 26.56
CA ALA A 138 12.85 -49.96 25.45
C ALA A 138 12.02 -48.77 24.91
N ALA A 139 10.69 -48.78 25.11
CA ALA A 139 9.81 -47.67 24.75
C ALA A 139 10.04 -46.43 25.63
N SER A 140 10.29 -46.61 26.93
CA SER A 140 10.59 -45.53 27.88
C SER A 140 11.93 -44.86 27.57
N GLU A 141 12.94 -45.63 27.16
CA GLU A 141 14.25 -45.10 26.78
C GLU A 141 14.19 -44.26 25.49
N ALA A 142 13.39 -44.66 24.49
CA ALA A 142 13.22 -43.87 23.28
C ALA A 142 12.61 -42.48 23.57
N ASP A 143 11.63 -42.45 24.48
CA ASP A 143 10.99 -41.21 24.92
C ASP A 143 11.95 -40.34 25.74
N ALA A 144 12.73 -40.94 26.64
CA ALA A 144 13.77 -40.24 27.39
C ALA A 144 14.81 -39.60 26.45
N ARG A 145 15.25 -40.33 25.41
CA ARG A 145 16.20 -39.83 24.40
C ARG A 145 15.64 -38.65 23.61
N GLU A 146 14.38 -38.72 23.18
CA GLU A 146 13.75 -37.61 22.44
C GLU A 146 13.52 -36.37 23.32
N ASN A 147 13.19 -36.55 24.60
CA ASN A 147 13.08 -35.43 25.54
C ASN A 147 14.46 -34.81 25.88
N LEU A 148 15.52 -35.62 25.94
CA LEU A 148 16.90 -35.11 26.06
C LEU A 148 17.33 -34.36 24.81
N ALA A 149 17.01 -34.87 23.62
CA ALA A 149 17.25 -34.17 22.37
C ALA A 149 16.50 -32.82 22.34
N PHE A 150 15.25 -32.78 22.82
CA PHE A 150 14.51 -31.53 22.98
C PHE A 150 15.21 -30.53 23.92
N LEU A 151 15.67 -30.97 25.10
CA LEU A 151 16.42 -30.12 26.02
C LEU A 151 17.72 -29.60 25.39
N GLY A 152 18.40 -30.43 24.59
CA GLY A 152 19.56 -30.02 23.80
C GLY A 152 19.20 -28.92 22.80
N ARG A 153 18.16 -29.12 21.99
CA ARG A 153 17.65 -28.11 21.03
C ARG A 153 17.26 -26.82 21.71
N LEU A 154 16.61 -26.88 22.88
CA LEU A 154 16.25 -25.72 23.67
C LEU A 154 17.50 -24.96 24.15
N CYS A 155 18.48 -25.64 24.72
CA CYS A 155 19.73 -25.01 25.15
C CYS A 155 20.45 -24.35 23.97
N GLY A 156 20.50 -25.02 22.81
CA GLY A 156 21.05 -24.49 21.57
C GLY A 156 20.31 -23.23 21.09
N TYR A 157 18.98 -23.22 21.21
CA TYR A 157 18.16 -22.06 20.89
C TYR A 157 18.44 -20.88 21.84
N LEU A 158 18.58 -21.14 23.13
CA LEU A 158 18.91 -20.13 24.16
C LEU A 158 20.35 -19.60 24.04
N SER A 159 21.28 -20.38 23.49
CA SER A 159 22.67 -19.97 23.26
C SER A 159 22.91 -19.28 21.91
N GLY A 160 22.01 -19.44 20.94
CA GLY A 160 22.12 -18.83 19.61
C GLY A 160 20.98 -17.84 19.35
N PRO A 161 19.89 -18.26 18.69
CA PRO A 161 18.76 -17.40 18.31
C PRO A 161 18.22 -16.45 19.37
N ALA A 162 18.14 -16.89 20.63
CA ALA A 162 17.59 -16.12 21.74
C ALA A 162 18.66 -15.52 22.66
N ALA A 163 19.95 -15.67 22.36
CA ALA A 163 21.04 -15.36 23.28
C ALA A 163 21.01 -13.93 23.83
N GLU A 164 20.64 -12.96 22.99
CA GLU A 164 20.54 -11.55 23.38
C GLU A 164 19.48 -11.26 24.47
N ASN A 165 18.48 -12.13 24.59
CA ASN A 165 17.33 -11.94 25.48
C ASN A 165 17.33 -12.90 26.68
N VAL A 166 18.39 -13.69 26.85
CA VAL A 166 18.49 -14.74 27.87
C VAL A 166 19.65 -14.42 28.81
N ASP A 167 19.44 -14.63 30.11
CA ASP A 167 20.55 -14.61 31.08
C ASP A 167 21.49 -15.79 30.80
N GLN A 168 22.67 -15.45 30.28
CA GLN A 168 23.66 -16.43 29.87
C GLN A 168 24.31 -17.19 31.03
N LEU A 169 24.27 -16.65 32.26
CA LEU A 169 24.75 -17.36 33.44
C LEU A 169 23.75 -18.44 33.85
N ALA A 170 22.48 -18.07 34.03
CA ALA A 170 21.40 -19.01 34.35
C ALA A 170 21.29 -20.13 33.30
N ARG A 171 21.42 -19.79 32.02
CA ARG A 171 21.42 -20.76 30.92
C ARG A 171 22.58 -21.76 31.02
N LYS A 172 23.79 -21.30 31.34
CA LYS A 172 24.97 -22.18 31.54
C LYS A 172 24.81 -23.06 32.79
N GLU A 173 24.21 -22.55 33.85
CA GLU A 173 23.91 -23.34 35.06
C GLU A 173 22.88 -24.43 34.79
N LEU A 174 21.81 -24.13 34.04
CA LEU A 174 20.85 -25.12 33.57
C LEU A 174 21.53 -26.21 32.75
N GLU A 175 22.33 -25.81 31.75
CA GLU A 175 23.06 -26.72 30.88
C GLU A 175 24.01 -27.64 31.67
N LYS A 176 24.77 -27.08 32.61
CA LYS A 176 25.64 -27.84 33.52
C LYS A 176 24.85 -28.83 34.36
N THR A 177 23.69 -28.42 34.88
CA THR A 177 22.81 -29.25 35.70
C THR A 177 22.25 -30.43 34.91
N ILE A 178 21.86 -30.20 33.64
CA ILE A 178 21.42 -31.25 32.73
C ILE A 178 22.55 -32.24 32.50
N ILE A 179 23.74 -31.77 32.07
CA ILE A 179 24.90 -32.60 31.70
C ILE A 179 25.40 -33.46 32.85
N THR A 180 25.45 -32.94 34.08
CA THR A 180 26.04 -33.64 35.25
C THR A 180 25.34 -34.97 35.57
N GLY A 181 24.09 -35.18 35.12
CA GLY A 181 23.32 -36.41 35.36
C GLY A 181 23.29 -37.41 34.20
N LEU A 182 23.95 -37.12 33.07
CA LEU A 182 23.86 -37.94 31.86
C LEU A 182 25.05 -38.92 31.76
N ASN A 183 24.78 -40.12 31.25
CA ASN A 183 25.83 -41.03 30.78
C ASN A 183 26.35 -40.57 29.39
N ALA A 184 27.42 -41.21 28.91
CA ALA A 184 28.06 -40.83 27.65
C ALA A 184 27.10 -40.84 26.44
N ASP A 185 26.24 -41.86 26.32
CA ASP A 185 25.30 -41.97 25.19
C ASP A 185 24.24 -40.86 25.22
N ARG A 186 23.66 -40.56 26.39
CA ARG A 186 22.65 -39.50 26.55
C ARG A 186 23.26 -38.11 26.40
N LEU A 187 24.51 -37.93 26.85
CA LEU A 187 25.26 -36.69 26.64
C LEU A 187 25.44 -36.41 25.15
N LEU A 188 25.83 -37.42 24.38
CA LEU A 188 26.01 -37.28 22.93
C LEU A 188 24.71 -36.84 22.23
N ILE A 189 23.56 -37.40 22.61
CA ILE A 189 22.25 -37.02 22.05
C ILE A 189 21.93 -35.55 22.37
N PHE A 190 22.16 -35.13 23.61
CA PHE A 190 21.94 -33.75 24.03
C PHE A 190 22.85 -32.77 23.26
N GLU A 191 24.15 -33.06 23.20
CA GLU A 191 25.14 -32.21 22.52
C GLU A 191 24.88 -32.11 21.02
N GLN A 192 24.63 -33.24 20.33
CA GLN A 192 24.30 -33.23 18.91
C GLN A 192 23.05 -32.39 18.62
N ALA A 193 22.03 -32.49 19.47
CA ALA A 193 20.81 -31.71 19.31
C ALA A 193 21.02 -30.21 19.57
N ARG A 194 21.84 -29.85 20.56
CA ARG A 194 22.24 -28.46 20.86
C ARG A 194 23.05 -27.84 19.72
N ASP A 195 24.07 -28.56 19.28
CA ASP A 195 25.01 -28.10 18.26
C ASP A 195 24.33 -28.01 16.89
N GLY A 196 23.39 -28.92 16.58
CA GLY A 196 22.58 -28.85 15.37
C GLY A 196 21.70 -27.59 15.28
N VAL A 197 21.16 -27.11 16.41
CA VAL A 197 20.41 -25.83 16.45
C VAL A 197 21.34 -24.64 16.21
N THR A 198 22.51 -24.66 16.84
CA THR A 198 23.51 -23.61 16.71
C THR A 198 24.05 -23.52 15.29
N GLN A 199 24.37 -24.66 14.67
CA GLN A 199 24.79 -24.74 13.27
C GLN A 199 23.71 -24.18 12.34
N LYS A 200 22.46 -24.64 12.48
CA LYS A 200 21.34 -24.16 11.66
C LYS A 200 21.09 -22.66 11.83
N PHE A 201 21.32 -22.12 13.03
CA PHE A 201 21.24 -20.68 13.29
C PHE A 201 22.30 -19.90 12.52
N PHE A 202 23.55 -20.37 12.49
CA PHE A 202 24.60 -19.75 11.67
C PHE A 202 24.26 -19.83 10.18
N GLU A 203 23.86 -20.99 9.67
CA GLU A 203 23.46 -21.16 8.26
C GLU A 203 22.34 -20.19 7.84
N LEU A 204 21.31 -20.03 8.68
CA LEU A 204 20.20 -19.11 8.40
C LEU A 204 20.63 -17.64 8.53
N THR A 205 21.55 -17.32 9.44
CA THR A 205 22.08 -15.96 9.61
C THR A 205 22.95 -15.57 8.43
N ASP A 206 23.84 -16.46 7.97
CA ASP A 206 24.67 -16.26 6.78
C ASP A 206 23.80 -16.10 5.53
N THR A 207 22.78 -16.97 5.37
CA THR A 207 21.80 -16.84 4.29
C THR A 207 21.07 -15.50 4.33
N LYS A 208 20.72 -15.01 5.53
CA LYS A 208 20.08 -13.70 5.70
C LYS A 208 21.03 -12.58 5.30
N THR A 209 22.29 -12.60 5.75
CA THR A 209 23.28 -11.57 5.41
C THR A 209 23.58 -11.53 3.92
N ASP A 210 23.69 -12.70 3.27
CA ASP A 210 23.91 -12.79 1.83
C ASP A 210 22.72 -12.23 1.03
N VAL A 211 21.49 -12.57 1.45
CA VAL A 211 20.28 -12.03 0.82
C VAL A 211 20.15 -10.53 1.06
N GLU A 212 20.50 -10.02 2.24
CA GLU A 212 20.54 -8.58 2.53
C GLU A 212 21.57 -7.86 1.67
N ALA A 213 22.81 -8.37 1.58
CA ALA A 213 23.87 -7.81 0.76
C ALA A 213 23.48 -7.78 -0.72
N LYS A 214 22.94 -8.89 -1.24
CA LYS A 214 22.45 -8.98 -2.62
C LYS A 214 21.32 -7.98 -2.89
N ASN A 215 20.34 -7.86 -1.98
CA ASN A 215 19.25 -6.90 -2.15
C ASN A 215 19.75 -5.44 -2.15
N ILE A 216 20.79 -5.14 -1.36
CA ILE A 216 21.42 -3.81 -1.35
C ILE A 216 22.11 -3.55 -2.69
N GLU A 217 22.85 -4.53 -3.21
CA GLU A 217 23.54 -4.42 -4.50
C GLU A 217 22.55 -4.25 -5.66
N ASP A 218 21.55 -5.12 -5.77
CA ASP A 218 20.53 -5.07 -6.81
C ASP A 218 19.81 -3.71 -6.82
N ARG A 219 19.42 -3.21 -5.65
CA ARG A 219 18.79 -1.88 -5.52
C ARG A 219 19.74 -0.73 -5.83
N LYS A 220 21.04 -0.84 -5.54
CA LYS A 220 22.04 0.17 -5.95
C LYS A 220 22.19 0.21 -7.46
N VAL A 221 22.20 -0.94 -8.13
CA VAL A 221 22.24 -1.04 -9.59
C VAL A 221 20.99 -0.43 -10.22
N GLU A 222 19.80 -0.74 -9.69
CA GLU A 222 18.53 -0.15 -10.14
C GLU A 222 18.49 1.37 -9.91
N ALA A 223 18.96 1.85 -8.75
CA ALA A 223 19.08 3.28 -8.47
C ALA A 223 20.04 3.98 -9.44
N GLY A 224 21.17 3.35 -9.76
CA GLY A 224 22.13 3.85 -10.75
C GLY A 224 21.52 4.00 -12.14
N LYS A 225 20.78 2.97 -12.61
CA LYS A 225 20.04 3.04 -13.90
C LYS A 225 19.00 4.15 -13.90
N THR A 226 18.22 4.25 -12.83
CA THR A 226 17.20 5.31 -12.68
C THR A 226 17.82 6.71 -12.76
N LEU A 227 19.00 6.91 -12.15
CA LEU A 227 19.70 8.20 -12.21
C LEU A 227 20.19 8.52 -13.62
N GLN A 228 20.70 7.53 -14.36
CA GLN A 228 21.08 7.70 -15.77
C GLN A 228 19.88 8.06 -16.65
N ASP A 229 18.73 7.39 -16.46
CA ASP A 229 17.50 7.67 -17.20
C ASP A 229 16.96 9.08 -16.89
N VAL A 230 17.04 9.50 -15.63
CA VAL A 230 16.67 10.86 -15.20
C VAL A 230 17.57 11.92 -15.84
N GLU A 231 18.88 11.66 -15.90
CA GLU A 231 19.84 12.57 -16.55
C GLU A 231 19.58 12.68 -18.06
N ALA A 232 19.36 11.55 -18.73
CA ALA A 232 18.99 11.52 -20.15
C ALA A 232 17.67 12.29 -20.41
N THR A 233 16.66 12.09 -19.55
CA THR A 233 15.38 12.81 -19.63
C THR A 233 15.56 14.31 -19.44
N ARG A 234 16.43 14.75 -18.52
CA ARG A 234 16.74 16.17 -18.32
C ARG A 234 17.39 16.79 -19.55
N GLN A 235 18.32 16.07 -20.17
CA GLN A 235 18.97 16.55 -21.39
C GLN A 235 17.94 16.70 -22.53
N GLU A 236 17.07 15.72 -22.74
CA GLU A 236 15.98 15.79 -23.73
C GLU A 236 15.04 16.98 -23.46
N ILE A 237 14.65 17.18 -22.19
CA ILE A 237 13.82 18.33 -21.80
C ILE A 237 14.53 19.65 -22.10
N ALA A 238 15.81 19.78 -21.74
CA ALA A 238 16.58 20.99 -21.95
C ALA A 238 16.71 21.34 -23.45
N ASP A 239 17.01 20.34 -24.29
CA ASP A 239 17.10 20.51 -25.73
C ASP A 239 15.73 20.91 -26.32
N ARG A 240 14.65 20.26 -25.88
CA ARG A 240 13.29 20.57 -26.36
C ARG A 240 12.80 21.95 -25.92
N VAL A 241 13.12 22.38 -24.69
CA VAL A 241 12.80 23.73 -24.20
C VAL A 241 13.47 24.77 -25.09
N LYS A 242 14.76 24.60 -25.39
CA LYS A 242 15.52 25.49 -26.26
C LYS A 242 14.90 25.59 -27.67
N ASP A 243 14.49 24.46 -28.25
CA ASP A 243 13.83 24.42 -29.56
C ASP A 243 12.48 25.16 -29.57
N LEU A 244 11.68 24.98 -28.52
CA LEU A 244 10.37 25.63 -28.39
C LEU A 244 10.49 27.13 -28.13
N GLU A 245 11.46 27.57 -27.35
CA GLU A 245 11.75 28.99 -27.13
C GLU A 245 12.20 29.66 -28.44
N ALA A 246 13.09 29.01 -29.20
CA ALA A 246 13.52 29.50 -30.51
C ALA A 246 12.35 29.57 -31.50
N LEU A 247 11.47 28.57 -31.50
CA LEU A 247 10.26 28.56 -32.34
C LEU A 247 9.29 29.68 -31.95
N ALA A 248 9.02 29.86 -30.66
CA ALA A 248 8.13 30.89 -30.16
C ALA A 248 8.65 32.30 -30.50
N ALA A 249 9.95 32.54 -30.32
CA ALA A 249 10.60 33.80 -30.69
C ALA A 249 10.51 34.07 -32.20
N LYS A 250 10.71 33.04 -33.03
CA LYS A 250 10.58 33.15 -34.49
C LYS A 250 9.15 33.50 -34.90
N LEU A 251 8.14 32.79 -34.37
CA LEU A 251 6.73 33.05 -34.66
C LEU A 251 6.29 34.44 -34.20
N GLN A 252 6.77 34.90 -33.05
CA GLN A 252 6.50 36.24 -32.56
C GLN A 252 7.08 37.32 -33.47
N LYS A 253 8.30 37.10 -33.99
CA LYS A 253 8.93 37.99 -34.97
C LYS A 253 8.12 38.02 -36.27
N GLU A 254 7.76 36.88 -36.82
CA GLU A 254 6.95 36.78 -38.05
C GLU A 254 5.59 37.46 -37.92
N LEU A 255 4.91 37.30 -36.77
CA LEU A 255 3.68 38.02 -36.47
C LEU A 255 3.90 39.54 -36.45
N ASN A 256 4.94 40.02 -35.79
CA ASN A 256 5.23 41.45 -35.70
C ASN A 256 5.56 42.04 -37.08
N ASP A 257 6.34 41.33 -37.90
CA ASP A 257 6.69 41.73 -39.26
C ASP A 257 5.43 41.80 -40.16
N GLU A 258 4.53 40.82 -40.07
CA GLU A 258 3.26 40.80 -40.81
C GLU A 258 2.31 41.94 -40.38
N LEU A 259 2.20 42.20 -39.07
CA LEU A 259 1.40 43.32 -38.55
C LEU A 259 1.97 44.68 -39.00
N ALA A 260 3.29 44.81 -39.05
CA ALA A 260 3.95 46.02 -39.55
C ALA A 260 3.69 46.23 -41.06
N ASP A 261 3.69 45.17 -41.87
CA ASP A 261 3.35 45.24 -43.29
C ASP A 261 1.89 45.68 -43.50
N ILE A 262 0.95 45.09 -42.76
CA ILE A 262 -0.47 45.47 -42.83
C ILE A 262 -0.66 46.94 -42.44
N ALA A 263 -0.03 47.40 -41.36
CA ALA A 263 -0.11 48.80 -40.94
C ALA A 263 0.49 49.77 -41.97
N ARG A 264 1.56 49.36 -42.65
CA ARG A 264 2.16 50.12 -43.76
C ARG A 264 1.19 50.26 -44.94
N LEU A 265 0.43 49.20 -45.26
CA LEU A 265 -0.56 49.19 -46.33
C LEU A 265 -1.85 49.95 -45.98
N ASP A 266 -2.31 49.93 -44.72
CA ASP A 266 -3.55 50.62 -44.31
C ASP A 266 -3.38 52.15 -44.24
N ARG A 267 -2.19 52.64 -43.88
CA ARG A 267 -1.88 54.08 -43.77
C ARG A 267 -2.32 54.93 -44.98
N PRO A 268 -1.92 54.61 -46.22
CA PRO A 268 -2.34 55.40 -47.39
C PRO A 268 -3.86 55.33 -47.63
N LEU A 269 -4.49 54.19 -47.34
CA LEU A 269 -5.95 54.01 -47.51
C LEU A 269 -6.75 54.87 -46.54
N VAL A 270 -6.30 54.99 -45.28
CA VAL A 270 -6.89 55.91 -44.30
C VAL A 270 -6.82 57.35 -44.79
N ALA A 271 -5.66 57.77 -45.28
CA ALA A 271 -5.46 59.12 -45.80
C ALA A 271 -6.31 59.39 -47.06
N GLU A 272 -6.45 58.39 -47.94
CA GLU A 272 -7.31 58.48 -49.13
C GLU A 272 -8.79 58.59 -48.77
N LEU A 273 -9.27 57.77 -47.84
CA LEU A 273 -10.65 57.80 -47.36
C LEU A 273 -11.01 59.17 -46.78
N GLN A 274 -10.14 59.74 -45.93
CA GLN A 274 -10.34 61.08 -45.37
C GLN A 274 -10.40 62.16 -46.46
N ARG A 275 -9.58 62.06 -47.51
CA ARG A 275 -9.62 62.99 -48.65
C ARG A 275 -10.94 62.88 -49.41
N LEU A 276 -11.43 61.66 -49.65
CA LEU A 276 -12.70 61.40 -50.32
C LEU A 276 -13.88 61.93 -49.50
N GLU A 277 -13.88 61.72 -48.19
CA GLU A 277 -14.92 62.21 -47.27
C GLU A 277 -14.97 63.75 -47.24
N VAL A 278 -13.83 64.42 -47.12
CA VAL A 278 -13.76 65.89 -47.16
C VAL A 278 -14.31 66.43 -48.49
N ARG A 279 -13.96 65.78 -49.62
CA ARG A 279 -14.45 66.18 -50.94
C ARG A 279 -15.95 65.93 -51.11
N ALA A 280 -16.43 64.79 -50.64
CA ALA A 280 -17.85 64.44 -50.67
C ALA A 280 -18.68 65.41 -49.82
N ALA A 281 -18.20 65.79 -48.63
CA ALA A 281 -18.85 66.79 -47.78
C ALA A 281 -18.99 68.15 -48.48
N SER A 282 -17.93 68.60 -49.17
CA SER A 282 -17.98 69.84 -49.96
C SER A 282 -19.06 69.76 -51.06
N ILE A 283 -19.06 68.68 -51.85
CA ILE A 283 -20.02 68.48 -52.96
C ILE A 283 -21.46 68.32 -52.44
N SER A 284 -21.64 67.67 -51.29
CA SER A 284 -22.94 67.55 -50.63
C SER A 284 -23.49 68.91 -50.18
N ASN A 285 -22.64 69.81 -49.70
CA ASN A 285 -23.04 71.17 -49.35
C ASN A 285 -23.44 71.96 -50.61
N ASP A 286 -22.68 71.83 -51.71
CA ASP A 286 -23.01 72.46 -52.99
C ASP A 286 -24.34 71.95 -53.57
N LEU A 287 -24.60 70.65 -53.44
CA LEU A 287 -25.87 70.03 -53.83
C LEU A 287 -27.04 70.64 -53.03
N GLY A 288 -26.93 70.65 -51.70
CA GLY A 288 -27.97 71.21 -50.83
C GLY A 288 -28.22 72.70 -51.10
N ASN A 289 -27.18 73.49 -51.36
CA ASN A 289 -27.32 74.89 -51.76
C ASN A 289 -28.07 75.05 -53.10
N THR A 290 -27.81 74.16 -54.06
CA THR A 290 -28.48 74.17 -55.37
C THR A 290 -29.95 73.77 -55.25
N GLU A 291 -30.25 72.76 -54.43
CA GLU A 291 -31.62 72.32 -54.12
C GLU A 291 -32.45 73.43 -53.47
N VAL A 292 -31.88 74.15 -52.50
CA VAL A 292 -32.53 75.32 -51.87
C VAL A 292 -32.85 76.42 -52.91
N GLN A 293 -31.97 76.64 -53.90
CA GLN A 293 -32.23 77.60 -54.97
C GLN A 293 -33.36 77.13 -55.89
N ILE A 294 -33.40 75.84 -56.24
CA ILE A 294 -34.48 75.23 -57.02
C ILE A 294 -35.82 75.44 -56.30
N ASP A 295 -35.91 75.09 -55.03
CA ASP A 295 -37.14 75.23 -54.23
C ASP A 295 -37.61 76.68 -54.17
N ARG A 296 -36.67 77.62 -54.01
CA ARG A 296 -36.97 79.06 -54.03
C ARG A 296 -37.57 79.50 -55.37
N LEU A 297 -37.00 79.08 -56.51
CA LEU A 297 -37.52 79.42 -57.83
C LEU A 297 -38.86 78.73 -58.11
N GLN A 298 -39.06 77.48 -57.68
CA GLN A 298 -40.34 76.79 -57.78
C GLN A 298 -41.44 77.52 -57.00
N PHE A 299 -41.13 78.00 -55.80
CA PHE A 299 -42.06 78.81 -55.02
C PHE A 299 -42.42 80.13 -55.73
N GLN A 300 -41.46 80.80 -56.37
CA GLN A 300 -41.72 81.99 -57.19
C GLN A 300 -42.60 81.65 -58.41
N LEU A 301 -42.27 80.57 -59.13
CA LEU A 301 -43.03 80.09 -60.29
C LEU A 301 -44.50 79.82 -59.96
N ASN A 302 -44.79 79.29 -58.78
CA ASN A 302 -46.16 79.00 -58.35
C ASN A 302 -46.99 80.27 -58.05
N ARG A 303 -46.33 81.41 -57.79
CA ARG A 303 -46.98 82.70 -57.50
C ARG A 303 -47.08 83.60 -58.72
N GLU A 304 -46.22 83.39 -59.70
CA GLU A 304 -46.13 84.23 -60.89
C GLU A 304 -47.29 84.00 -61.85
N LYS A 305 -47.90 85.09 -62.33
CA LYS A 305 -49.03 85.08 -63.26
C LYS A 305 -48.61 85.39 -64.69
N ASP A 306 -47.52 86.13 -64.89
CA ASP A 306 -47.03 86.48 -66.22
C ASP A 306 -46.46 85.21 -66.92
N PRO A 307 -47.00 84.82 -68.09
CA PRO A 307 -46.53 83.64 -68.81
C PRO A 307 -45.06 83.72 -69.23
N VAL A 308 -44.54 84.92 -69.53
CA VAL A 308 -43.14 85.11 -69.95
C VAL A 308 -42.22 84.86 -68.76
N VAL A 309 -42.50 85.48 -67.62
CA VAL A 309 -41.69 85.30 -66.40
C VAL A 309 -41.75 83.86 -65.92
N ARG A 310 -42.92 83.20 -65.98
CA ARG A 310 -43.04 81.76 -65.70
C ARG A 310 -42.15 80.91 -66.60
N SER A 311 -42.07 81.25 -67.89
CA SER A 311 -41.22 80.50 -68.83
C SER A 311 -39.72 80.64 -68.51
N LEU A 312 -39.28 81.82 -68.08
CA LEU A 312 -37.91 82.08 -67.65
C LEU A 312 -37.59 81.33 -66.36
N LEU A 313 -38.45 81.42 -65.34
CA LEU A 313 -38.29 80.69 -64.08
C LEU A 313 -38.20 79.17 -64.30
N ARG A 314 -39.01 78.61 -65.21
CA ARG A 314 -38.91 77.19 -65.60
C ARG A 314 -37.55 76.85 -66.20
N ARG A 315 -37.06 77.67 -67.12
CA ARG A 315 -35.73 77.46 -67.73
C ARG A 315 -34.62 77.49 -66.68
N ASP A 316 -34.66 78.43 -65.74
CA ASP A 316 -33.66 78.54 -64.68
C ASP A 316 -33.73 77.34 -63.72
N ILE A 317 -34.93 76.89 -63.37
CA ILE A 317 -35.14 75.65 -62.60
C ILE A 317 -34.55 74.46 -63.34
N ASP A 318 -34.85 74.28 -64.64
CA ASP A 318 -34.34 73.16 -65.43
C ASP A 318 -32.79 73.16 -65.51
N GLN A 319 -32.18 74.36 -65.59
CA GLN A 319 -30.73 74.51 -65.53
C GLN A 319 -30.15 74.10 -64.17
N LEU A 320 -30.74 74.56 -63.07
CA LEU A 320 -30.29 74.17 -61.73
C LEU A 320 -30.51 72.68 -61.47
N VAL A 321 -31.62 72.10 -61.93
CA VAL A 321 -31.87 70.65 -61.84
C VAL A 321 -30.81 69.87 -62.60
N PHE A 322 -30.41 70.33 -63.79
CA PHE A 322 -29.31 69.72 -64.53
C PHE A 322 -27.98 69.78 -63.76
N VAL A 323 -27.67 70.93 -63.14
CA VAL A 323 -26.47 71.10 -62.29
C VAL A 323 -26.54 70.18 -61.06
N ALA A 324 -27.67 70.15 -60.36
CA ALA A 324 -27.89 69.28 -59.19
C ALA A 324 -27.72 67.80 -59.55
N ASN A 325 -28.28 67.36 -60.68
CA ASN A 325 -28.11 65.98 -61.17
C ASN A 325 -26.63 65.65 -61.45
N ARG A 326 -25.86 66.61 -61.99
CA ARG A 326 -24.42 66.43 -62.19
C ARG A 326 -23.67 66.31 -60.85
N ILE A 327 -23.94 67.20 -59.89
CA ILE A 327 -23.32 67.19 -58.55
C ILE A 327 -23.66 65.87 -57.82
N SER A 328 -24.91 65.42 -57.91
CA SER A 328 -25.37 64.13 -57.37
C SER A 328 -24.62 62.94 -58.00
N ASN A 329 -24.42 62.95 -59.32
CA ASN A 329 -23.62 61.93 -60.00
C ASN A 329 -22.15 61.93 -59.53
N ASP A 330 -21.53 63.10 -59.37
CA ASP A 330 -20.16 63.23 -58.86
C ASP A 330 -20.04 62.72 -57.40
N LEU A 331 -21.02 63.06 -56.55
CA LEU A 331 -21.11 62.54 -55.18
C LEU A 331 -21.23 61.01 -55.16
N SER A 332 -22.08 60.45 -56.03
CA SER A 332 -22.24 58.99 -56.16
C SER A 332 -20.93 58.31 -56.62
N ALA A 333 -20.14 58.97 -57.47
CA ALA A 333 -18.84 58.46 -57.91
C ALA A 333 -17.81 58.47 -56.76
N LEU A 334 -17.76 59.53 -55.96
CA LEU A 334 -16.91 59.60 -54.78
C LEU A 334 -17.30 58.57 -53.71
N ASN A 335 -18.60 58.39 -53.47
CA ASN A 335 -19.09 57.37 -52.53
C ASN A 335 -18.69 55.95 -52.97
N ARG A 336 -18.74 55.64 -54.28
CA ARG A 336 -18.24 54.36 -54.81
C ARG A 336 -16.73 54.20 -54.60
N GLN A 337 -15.95 55.27 -54.78
CA GLN A 337 -14.51 55.23 -54.49
C GLN A 337 -14.23 55.00 -53.00
N ALA A 338 -14.95 55.69 -52.12
CA ALA A 338 -14.83 55.51 -50.67
C ALA A 338 -15.19 54.08 -50.24
N GLN A 339 -16.26 53.51 -50.81
CA GLN A 339 -16.63 52.10 -50.59
C GLN A 339 -15.55 51.13 -51.05
N ASN A 340 -14.88 51.40 -52.18
CA ASN A 340 -13.77 50.56 -52.66
C ASN A 340 -12.57 50.60 -51.70
N VAL A 341 -12.18 51.80 -51.25
CA VAL A 341 -11.11 51.97 -50.24
C VAL A 341 -11.48 51.26 -48.94
N GLN A 342 -12.73 51.42 -48.48
CA GLN A 342 -13.23 50.73 -47.29
C GLN A 342 -13.21 49.20 -47.46
N GLY A 343 -13.52 48.69 -48.65
CA GLY A 343 -13.40 47.26 -48.98
C GLY A 343 -11.96 46.75 -48.87
N GLN A 344 -10.98 47.51 -49.37
CA GLN A 344 -9.55 47.16 -49.23
C GLN A 344 -9.10 47.16 -47.77
N ARG A 345 -9.54 48.14 -46.98
CA ARG A 345 -9.26 48.18 -45.54
C ARG A 345 -9.87 47.01 -44.79
N ALA A 346 -11.10 46.62 -45.13
CA ALA A 346 -11.74 45.44 -44.54
C ALA A 346 -10.95 44.15 -44.84
N GLN A 347 -10.38 44.02 -46.05
CA GLN A 347 -9.51 42.90 -46.40
C GLN A 347 -8.21 42.89 -45.56
N LEU A 348 -7.59 44.06 -45.35
CA LEU A 348 -6.40 44.19 -44.48
C LEU A 348 -6.71 43.85 -43.02
N ALA A 349 -7.87 44.30 -42.50
CA ALA A 349 -8.33 43.96 -41.16
C ALA A 349 -8.60 42.45 -41.02
N GLN A 350 -9.17 41.81 -42.04
CA GLN A 350 -9.35 40.37 -42.06
C GLN A 350 -8.01 39.62 -42.07
N ARG A 351 -7.03 40.08 -42.87
CA ARG A 351 -5.66 39.54 -42.89
C ARG A 351 -4.99 39.68 -41.52
N GLN A 352 -5.17 40.81 -40.85
CA GLN A 352 -4.66 41.04 -39.50
C GLN A 352 -5.23 40.05 -38.49
N ALA A 353 -6.56 39.87 -38.47
CA ALA A 353 -7.21 38.92 -37.57
C ALA A 353 -6.77 37.47 -37.86
N GLN A 354 -6.62 37.10 -39.13
CA GLN A 354 -6.11 35.80 -39.54
C GLN A 354 -4.67 35.56 -39.07
N ALA A 355 -3.77 36.54 -39.27
CA ALA A 355 -2.40 36.46 -38.80
C ALA A 355 -2.34 36.29 -37.27
N GLN A 356 -3.09 37.10 -36.52
CA GLN A 356 -3.15 37.00 -35.06
C GLN A 356 -3.65 35.63 -34.58
N ASN A 357 -4.70 35.10 -35.22
CA ASN A 357 -5.23 33.78 -34.86
C ASN A 357 -4.24 32.65 -35.19
N ASN A 358 -3.60 32.71 -36.37
CA ASN A 358 -2.68 31.67 -36.83
C ASN A 358 -1.40 31.62 -35.98
N PHE A 359 -0.73 32.77 -35.81
CA PHE A 359 0.50 32.85 -35.03
C PHE A 359 0.22 32.72 -33.53
N GLY A 360 -0.82 33.39 -33.02
CA GLY A 360 -1.24 33.28 -31.62
C GLY A 360 -1.57 31.85 -31.21
N GLY A 361 -2.26 31.09 -32.07
CA GLY A 361 -2.55 29.68 -31.83
C GLY A 361 -1.30 28.78 -31.83
N GLN A 362 -0.25 29.11 -32.60
CA GLN A 362 1.02 28.37 -32.59
C GLN A 362 1.89 28.72 -31.37
N ILE A 363 1.99 30.02 -31.04
CA ILE A 363 2.71 30.50 -29.86
C ILE A 363 2.10 29.91 -28.58
N ASN A 364 0.77 29.90 -28.46
CA ASN A 364 0.09 29.29 -27.33
C ASN A 364 0.34 27.78 -27.23
N ARG A 365 0.43 27.07 -28.36
CA ARG A 365 0.81 25.64 -28.38
C ARG A 365 2.24 25.42 -27.87
N ALA A 366 3.20 26.21 -28.34
CA ALA A 366 4.59 26.15 -27.86
C ALA A 366 4.68 26.44 -26.36
N ASN A 367 3.98 27.48 -25.87
CA ASN A 367 3.94 27.84 -24.46
C ASN A 367 3.31 26.74 -23.58
N ASN A 368 2.23 26.11 -24.05
CA ASN A 368 1.61 24.99 -23.34
C ASN A 368 2.54 23.78 -23.26
N GLU A 369 3.31 23.51 -24.31
CA GLU A 369 4.31 22.44 -24.32
C GLU A 369 5.46 22.74 -23.36
N LEU A 370 5.95 23.99 -23.29
CA LEU A 370 6.94 24.42 -22.29
C LEU A 370 6.45 24.19 -20.85
N VAL A 371 5.19 24.54 -20.55
CA VAL A 371 4.58 24.27 -19.23
C VAL A 371 4.49 22.77 -18.95
N ALA A 372 4.19 21.95 -19.96
CA ALA A 372 4.16 20.50 -19.82
C ALA A 372 5.55 19.90 -19.55
N LEU A 373 6.59 20.41 -20.22
CA LEU A 373 7.98 20.02 -19.98
C LEU A 373 8.45 20.40 -18.57
N GLY A 374 8.11 21.59 -18.07
CA GLY A 374 8.40 21.95 -16.68
C GLY A 374 7.72 21.06 -15.63
N LYS A 375 6.56 20.46 -15.95
CA LYS A 375 5.94 19.42 -15.10
C LYS A 375 6.69 18.09 -15.17
N ARG A 376 7.23 17.72 -16.34
CA ARG A 376 8.04 16.51 -16.50
C ARG A 376 9.37 16.63 -15.75
N GLU A 377 10.01 17.79 -15.81
CA GLU A 377 11.24 18.08 -15.06
C GLU A 377 11.05 17.88 -13.55
N LYS A 378 9.96 18.42 -12.98
CA LYS A 378 9.64 18.21 -11.56
C LYS A 378 9.41 16.73 -11.18
N ARG A 379 8.94 15.89 -12.12
CA ARG A 379 8.82 14.45 -11.90
C ARG A 379 10.19 13.79 -11.91
N ALA A 380 11.06 14.17 -12.84
CA ALA A 380 12.44 13.72 -12.90
C ALA A 380 13.20 14.08 -11.60
N ASP A 381 12.98 15.27 -11.03
CA ASP A 381 13.53 15.68 -9.73
C ASP A 381 13.07 14.77 -8.57
N TYR A 382 11.80 14.38 -8.60
CA TYR A 382 11.24 13.49 -7.59
C TYR A 382 11.82 12.08 -7.70
N GLU A 383 11.98 11.57 -8.92
CA GLU A 383 12.61 10.28 -9.20
C GLU A 383 14.09 10.28 -8.80
N GLU A 384 14.82 11.36 -9.06
CA GLU A 384 16.20 11.54 -8.60
C GLU A 384 16.28 11.48 -7.07
N LYS A 385 15.41 12.24 -6.39
CA LYS A 385 15.35 12.24 -4.91
C LYS A 385 15.00 10.87 -4.36
N LYS A 386 14.13 10.10 -5.04
CA LYS A 386 13.77 8.74 -4.65
C LYS A 386 14.95 7.78 -4.84
N ALA A 387 15.65 7.86 -5.97
CA ALA A 387 16.81 7.03 -6.30
C ALA A 387 18.02 7.31 -5.40
N LYS A 388 18.20 8.56 -4.95
CA LYS A 388 19.26 8.96 -4.01
C LYS A 388 19.02 8.56 -2.55
N ARG A 389 17.85 8.03 -2.20
CA ARG A 389 17.59 7.58 -0.81
C ARG A 389 18.51 6.41 -0.45
N PRO A 390 18.97 6.33 0.80
CA PRO A 390 19.80 5.20 1.23
C PRO A 390 19.04 3.89 1.00
N VAL A 391 19.67 2.98 0.27
CA VAL A 391 19.13 1.65 -0.01
C VAL A 391 19.18 0.84 1.28
N THR A 392 18.00 0.43 1.77
CA THR A 392 17.91 -0.52 2.88
C THR A 392 17.97 -1.95 2.33
N GLY A 393 18.58 -2.88 3.06
CA GLY A 393 18.58 -4.32 2.70
C GLY A 393 17.27 -5.04 3.04
N SER A 394 16.29 -4.31 3.60
CA SER A 394 15.01 -4.88 3.99
C SER A 394 14.17 -5.25 2.76
N SER A 395 13.86 -6.53 2.63
CA SER A 395 12.91 -7.11 1.68
C SER A 395 11.99 -8.07 2.41
N THR A 396 10.87 -8.42 1.80
CA THR A 396 9.95 -9.44 2.36
C THR A 396 10.66 -10.75 2.67
N ARG A 397 11.66 -11.13 1.86
CA ARG A 397 12.50 -12.31 2.08
C ARG A 397 13.42 -12.16 3.29
N THR A 398 14.07 -11.02 3.48
CA THR A 398 14.96 -10.82 4.65
C THR A 398 14.17 -10.72 5.95
N VAL A 399 12.97 -10.14 5.91
CA VAL A 399 12.02 -10.13 7.04
C VAL A 399 11.56 -11.55 7.37
N ALA A 400 11.20 -12.36 6.37
CA ALA A 400 10.82 -13.76 6.57
C ALA A 400 11.98 -14.59 7.15
N LEU A 401 13.20 -14.44 6.63
CA LEU A 401 14.39 -15.09 7.17
C LEU A 401 14.66 -14.63 8.61
N SER A 402 14.54 -13.35 8.91
CA SER A 402 14.71 -12.84 10.27
C SER A 402 13.66 -13.42 11.25
N SER A 403 12.43 -13.62 10.78
CA SER A 403 11.40 -14.30 11.57
C SER A 403 11.72 -15.79 11.78
N LEU A 404 12.22 -16.47 10.75
CA LEU A 404 12.64 -17.88 10.85
C LEU A 404 13.83 -18.06 11.80
N VAL A 405 14.84 -17.21 11.70
CA VAL A 405 16.05 -17.22 12.56
C VAL A 405 15.68 -17.09 14.03
N THR A 406 14.64 -16.30 14.35
CA THR A 406 14.28 -16.02 15.75
C THR A 406 13.23 -16.98 16.31
N ALA A 407 12.51 -17.73 15.48
CA ALA A 407 11.41 -18.59 15.92
C ALA A 407 11.91 -19.97 16.41
N LEU A 408 11.54 -20.36 17.64
CA LEU A 408 11.84 -21.70 18.18
C LEU A 408 11.32 -22.83 17.26
N SER A 409 10.14 -22.64 16.66
CA SER A 409 9.51 -23.60 15.74
C SER A 409 10.35 -23.94 14.51
N THR A 410 11.35 -23.13 14.16
CA THR A 410 12.32 -23.42 13.10
C THR A 410 13.29 -24.54 13.50
N TYR A 411 13.57 -24.65 14.80
CA TYR A 411 14.56 -25.54 15.38
C TYR A 411 13.93 -26.76 16.05
N ASP A 412 12.79 -26.57 16.72
CA ASP A 412 12.02 -27.65 17.33
C ASP A 412 10.52 -27.45 17.08
N LYS A 413 9.93 -28.40 16.37
CA LYS A 413 8.47 -28.50 16.23
C LYS A 413 7.97 -29.44 17.31
N PHE A 414 7.04 -28.97 18.14
CA PHE A 414 6.42 -29.82 19.14
C PHE A 414 5.78 -31.05 18.46
N PRO A 415 6.06 -32.29 18.90
CA PRO A 415 5.67 -33.51 18.20
C PRO A 415 4.19 -33.86 18.48
N LEU A 416 3.26 -32.98 18.06
CA LEU A 416 1.83 -33.08 18.35
C LEU A 416 1.21 -34.42 17.94
N GLU A 417 1.51 -34.91 16.74
CA GLU A 417 0.94 -36.17 16.25
C GLU A 417 1.47 -37.39 17.01
N ALA A 418 2.76 -37.40 17.38
CA ALA A 418 3.32 -38.49 18.18
C ALA A 418 2.71 -38.50 19.59
N ALA A 419 2.59 -37.33 20.22
CA ALA A 419 1.93 -37.20 21.52
C ALA A 419 0.46 -37.62 21.47
N ARG A 420 -0.26 -37.24 20.41
CA ARG A 420 -1.62 -37.70 20.15
C ARG A 420 -1.70 -39.21 20.01
N GLN A 421 -0.84 -39.83 19.21
CA GLN A 421 -0.87 -41.28 18.99
C GLN A 421 -0.57 -42.06 20.27
N ARG A 422 0.35 -41.59 21.11
CA ARG A 422 0.62 -42.19 22.42
C ARG A 422 -0.62 -42.17 23.30
N LEU A 423 -1.26 -41.01 23.44
CA LEU A 423 -2.49 -40.88 24.21
C LEU A 423 -3.62 -41.76 23.65
N LEU A 424 -3.77 -41.83 22.32
CA LEU A 424 -4.78 -42.71 21.71
C LEU A 424 -4.50 -44.21 21.96
N ASN A 425 -3.24 -44.61 22.09
CA ASN A 425 -2.88 -45.98 22.43
C ASN A 425 -3.14 -46.29 23.91
N GLU A 426 -2.94 -45.31 24.81
CA GLU A 426 -3.27 -45.45 26.24
C GLU A 426 -4.78 -45.50 26.51
N LEU A 427 -5.58 -44.92 25.63
CA LEU A 427 -7.04 -44.89 25.73
C LEU A 427 -7.72 -46.14 25.14
N ARG A 428 -6.99 -46.99 24.42
CA ARG A 428 -7.45 -48.27 23.87
C ARG A 428 -7.20 -49.39 24.88
#